data_AF-A0A5N3UJE7-F1
#
_entry.id   AF-A0A5N3UJE7-F1
#
_cell.length_a   1.000
_cell.length_b   1.000
_cell.length_c   1.000
_cell.angle_alpha   90.00
_cell.angle_beta   90.00
_cell.angle_gamma   90.00
#
_symmetry.space_group_name_H-M   'P 1'
#
loop_
_entity.id
_entity.type
_entity.pdbx_description
1 polymer ?
#
loop_
_entity_poly.entity_id
_entity_poly.type
_entity_poly.pdbx_seq_one_letter_code
_entity_poly.pdbx_strand_id
1 'polypeptide(L)' 'ETCDFTSFKDASRIFYQAEMEELDFVSATEESRKHINTWVAEKTEGEDMSVLLFAQYLNQSHY' A
#
# COMPACT_ATOMS: atom_id res chain seq x y z
N GLU A 1 -16.79 14.78 -2.59
CA GLU A 1 -17.75 13.71 -2.27
C GLU A 1 -16.95 12.46 -1.94
N THR A 2 -17.22 11.82 -0.81
CA THR A 2 -16.61 10.53 -0.45
C THR A 2 -17.41 9.42 -1.10
N CYS A 3 -16.81 8.68 -2.03
CA CYS A 3 -17.43 7.48 -2.58
C CYS A 3 -17.66 6.45 -1.47
N ASP A 4 -18.88 5.90 -1.38
CA ASP A 4 -19.20 4.83 -0.45
C ASP A 4 -18.69 3.48 -0.97
N PHE A 5 -17.57 3.02 -0.41
CA PHE A 5 -16.96 1.72 -0.70
C PHE A 5 -17.26 0.67 0.37
N THR A 6 -18.21 0.89 1.27
CA THR A 6 -18.42 0.05 2.46
C THR A 6 -18.66 -1.43 2.08
N SER A 7 -19.52 -1.70 1.11
CA SER A 7 -19.80 -3.07 0.65
C SER A 7 -18.57 -3.75 0.04
N PHE A 8 -17.70 -2.99 -0.62
CA PHE A 8 -16.45 -3.50 -1.18
C PHE A 8 -15.37 -3.71 -0.12
N LYS A 9 -15.32 -2.84 0.90
CA LYS A 9 -14.44 -3.02 2.08
C LYS A 9 -14.78 -4.32 2.81
N ASP A 10 -16.06 -4.59 3.03
CA ASP A 10 -16.52 -5.82 3.68
C ASP A 10 -16.21 -7.06 2.83
N ALA A 11 -16.44 -7.00 1.51
CA ALA A 11 -16.07 -8.09 0.61
C ALA A 11 -14.56 -8.36 0.60
N SER A 12 -13.74 -7.30 0.63
CA SER A 12 -12.27 -7.42 0.66
C SER A 12 -11.79 -8.20 1.88
N ARG A 13 -12.36 -7.91 3.06
CA ARG A 13 -12.05 -8.64 4.30
C ARG A 13 -12.47 -10.10 4.23
N ILE A 14 -13.67 -10.38 3.73
CA ILE A 14 -14.23 -11.74 3.68
C ILE A 14 -13.46 -12.64 2.71
N PHE A 15 -13.21 -12.15 1.49
CA PHE A 15 -12.70 -13.00 0.41
C PHE A 15 -11.17 -12.97 0.29
N TYR A 16 -10.54 -11.84 0.60
CA TYR A 16 -9.10 -11.64 0.41
C TYR A 16 -8.33 -11.51 1.73
N GLN A 17 -9.03 -11.44 2.87
CA GLN A 17 -8.43 -11.21 4.18
C GLN A 17 -7.57 -9.93 4.20
N ALA A 18 -7.98 -8.94 3.41
CA ALA A 18 -7.24 -7.70 3.21
C ALA A 18 -8.06 -6.51 3.74
N GLU A 19 -7.37 -5.61 4.43
CA GLU A 19 -7.89 -4.31 4.84
C GLU A 19 -7.67 -3.27 3.75
N MET A 20 -8.54 -2.26 3.71
CA MET A 20 -8.39 -1.11 2.81
C MET A 20 -8.07 0.14 3.62
N GLU A 21 -7.06 0.87 3.16
CA GLU A 21 -6.62 2.14 3.73
C GLU A 21 -6.79 3.26 2.70
N GLU A 22 -7.20 4.45 3.15
CA GLU A 22 -7.32 5.63 2.30
C GLU A 22 -6.07 6.49 2.43
N LEU A 23 -5.51 6.89 1.29
CA LEU A 23 -4.34 7.76 1.20
C LEU A 23 -4.64 8.95 0.30
N ASP A 24 -3.99 10.08 0.56
CA ASP A 24 -4.11 11.28 -0.26
C ASP A 24 -3.14 11.25 -1.44
N PHE A 25 -3.60 10.67 -2.55
CA PHE A 25 -2.82 10.60 -3.79
C PHE A 25 -2.67 11.95 -4.51
N VAL A 26 -3.47 12.97 -4.16
CA VAL A 26 -3.48 14.27 -4.86
C VAL A 26 -2.53 15.25 -4.20
N SER A 27 -2.63 15.43 -2.88
CA SER A 27 -1.81 16.41 -2.15
C SER A 27 -0.59 15.78 -1.47
N ALA A 28 -0.58 14.45 -1.29
CA ALA A 28 0.48 13.72 -0.61
C ALA A 28 0.97 12.52 -1.43
N THR A 29 1.14 12.71 -2.75
CA THR A 29 1.52 11.63 -3.68
C THR A 29 2.78 10.90 -3.24
N GLU A 30 3.85 11.63 -2.89
CA GLU A 30 5.14 11.04 -2.54
C GLU A 30 5.11 10.31 -1.19
N GLU A 31 4.37 10.86 -0.21
CA GLU A 31 4.20 10.21 1.09
C GLU A 31 3.32 8.96 0.96
N SER A 32 2.25 9.01 0.16
CA SER A 32 1.41 7.84 -0.14
C SER A 32 2.20 6.73 -0.81
N ARG A 33 3.11 7.09 -1.73
CA ARG A 33 4.01 6.15 -2.41
C ARG A 33 4.95 5.47 -1.43
N LYS A 34 5.61 6.24 -0.55
CA LYS A 34 6.51 5.69 0.48
C LYS A 34 5.77 4.81 1.49
N HIS A 35 4.56 5.21 1.89
CA HIS A 35 3.72 4.44 2.80
C HIS A 35 3.44 3.04 2.24
N ILE A 36 2.95 2.96 0.99
CA ILE A 36 2.67 1.68 0.32
C ILE A 36 3.91 0.80 0.24
N ASN A 37 5.04 1.35 -0.20
CA ASN A 37 6.28 0.58 -0.32
C ASN A 37 6.81 0.08 1.02
N THR A 38 6.69 0.90 2.08
CA THR A 38 7.08 0.51 3.43
C THR A 38 6.19 -0.62 3.94
N TRP A 39 4.87 -0.48 3.78
CA TRP A 39 3.92 -1.54 4.12
C TRP A 39 4.20 -2.84 3.36
N VAL A 40 4.50 -2.78 2.05
CA VAL A 40 4.90 -3.95 1.27
C VAL A 40 6.17 -4.58 1.84
N ALA A 41 7.20 -3.77 2.11
CA ALA A 41 8.45 -4.27 2.67
C ALA A 41 8.21 -5.00 4.00
N GLU A 42 7.49 -4.39 4.94
CA GLU A 42 7.14 -4.99 6.23
C GLU A 42 6.35 -6.31 6.10
N LYS A 43 5.44 -6.40 5.14
CA LYS A 43 4.67 -7.64 4.89
C LYS A 43 5.47 -8.73 4.18
N THR A 44 6.59 -8.39 3.55
CA THR A 44 7.40 -9.31 2.72
C THR A 44 8.77 -9.63 3.29
N GLU A 45 9.11 -9.14 4.50
CA GLU A 45 10.38 -9.40 5.19
C GLU A 45 10.78 -10.89 5.29
N GLY A 46 9.84 -11.83 5.09
CA GLY A 46 10.09 -13.27 5.10
C GLY A 46 10.06 -14.01 3.75
N GLU A 47 9.54 -13.44 2.65
CA GLU A 47 9.12 -14.29 1.51
C GLU A 47 9.77 -14.00 0.15
N ASP A 48 10.27 -12.80 -0.15
CA ASP A 48 11.03 -12.58 -1.40
C ASP A 48 11.93 -11.34 -1.36
N MET A 49 13.25 -11.58 -1.41
CA MET A 49 14.27 -10.55 -1.37
C MET A 49 14.19 -9.58 -2.56
N SER A 50 13.62 -10.02 -3.69
CA SER A 50 13.47 -9.20 -4.90
C SER A 50 12.42 -8.10 -4.73
N VAL A 51 11.28 -8.41 -4.10
CA VAL A 51 10.19 -7.47 -3.81
C VAL A 51 10.64 -6.46 -2.76
N LEU A 52 11.33 -6.93 -1.71
CA LEU A 52 11.88 -6.08 -0.67
C LEU A 52 12.92 -5.09 -1.21
N LEU A 53 13.83 -5.55 -2.07
CA LEU A 53 14.84 -4.68 -2.70
C LEU A 53 14.19 -3.61 -3.60
N PHE A 54 13.14 -3.98 -4.33
CA PHE A 54 12.40 -3.03 -5.17
C PHE A 54 11.68 -1.96 -4.34
N ALA A 55 11.00 -2.36 -3.26
CA ALA A 55 10.35 -1.43 -2.34
C ALA A 55 11.35 -0.46 -1.68
N GLN A 56 12.51 -0.97 -1.25
CA GLN A 56 13.60 -0.14 -0.71
C GLN A 56 14.15 0.85 -1.74
N TYR A 57 14.35 0.41 -2.99
CA TYR A 57 14.81 1.27 -4.08
C TYR A 57 13.82 2.41 -4.33
N LEU A 58 12.53 2.09 -4.44
CA LEU A 58 11.50 3.09 -4.63
C LEU A 58 11.50 4.11 -3.48
N ASN A 59 11.64 3.69 -2.23
CA ASN A 59 11.65 4.63 -1.09
C ASN A 59 12.79 5.65 -1.12
N GLN A 60 13.90 5.34 -1.79
CA GLN A 60 15.08 6.19 -1.90
C GLN A 60 15.11 7.03 -3.18
N SER A 61 14.42 6.58 -4.24
CA SER A 61 14.37 7.32 -5.50
C SER A 61 13.50 8.57 -5.36
N HIS A 62 14.08 9.73 -5.68
CA HIS A 62 13.35 11.00 -5.85
C HIS A 62 12.69 11.03 -7.24
N TYR A 63 11.49 10.45 -7.36
CA TYR A 63 10.62 10.68 -8.51
C TYR A 63 9.64 11.81 -8.21
#